data_AF-A0A4Q7Q9I8-F1
#
_entry.id   AF-A0A4Q7Q9I8-F1
#
_cell.length_a   1.000
_cell.length_b   1.000
_cell.length_c   1.000
_cell.angle_alpha   90.00
_cell.angle_beta   90.00
_cell.angle_gamma   90.00
#
_symmetry.space_group_name_H-M   'P 1'
#
loop_
_entity.id
_entity.type
_entity.pdbx_description
1 polymer ?
#
loop_
_entity_poly.entity_id
_entity_poly.type
_entity_poly.pdbx_seq_one_letter_code
_entity_poly.pdbx_strand_id
1 'polypeptide(L)'
;MTVDDAVIARGFWGPRQSPDRVADKLVAFLTTLDDVVGERIPWVSHSLPGQSIAERVNALRVISDAFRENTDAAHLGISQSYRARGQRLEQAAITMSVGGYSDSPNVQNGFMVRWRGVDAAVLADPILRRLVSVWDPDWAAVTSRSLMDALAEVQPAGKPGPKVGYLSYVSEGRAQVLPDGLEKHLLRIENGGVMIGSGESDGLLPVDKVSELAKVLRLSAAFSPTPTSRSKF
;
A
#
# COMPACT_ATOMS: atom_id res chain seq x y z
N MET A 1 20.42 -0.87 -7.93
CA MET A 1 20.03 0.55 -7.64
C MET A 1 20.01 0.71 -6.13
N THR A 2 21.05 1.31 -5.52
CA THR A 2 21.03 1.62 -4.09
C THR A 2 20.13 2.82 -3.87
N VAL A 3 18.90 2.58 -3.42
CA VAL A 3 17.99 3.63 -2.97
C VAL A 3 18.43 4.01 -1.56
N ASP A 4 19.10 5.15 -1.40
CA ASP A 4 19.50 5.71 -0.09
C ASP A 4 18.30 6.30 0.69
N ASP A 5 17.09 6.13 0.14
CA ASP A 5 15.83 6.52 0.75
C ASP A 5 14.99 5.30 1.11
N ALA A 6 14.07 5.47 2.07
CA ALA A 6 13.15 4.41 2.45
C ALA A 6 12.25 4.03 1.28
N VAL A 7 12.10 2.72 1.07
CA VAL A 7 11.14 2.18 0.13
C VAL A 7 9.78 2.10 0.81
N ILE A 8 8.73 2.34 0.04
CA ILE A 8 7.36 2.36 0.53
C ILE A 8 6.51 1.48 -0.38
N ALA A 9 5.88 0.45 0.18
CA ALA A 9 4.77 -0.25 -0.46
C ALA A 9 3.47 0.30 0.12
N ARG A 10 2.57 0.74 -0.77
CA ARG A 10 1.30 1.36 -0.38
C ARG A 10 0.16 0.80 -1.23
N GLY A 11 -0.96 0.47 -0.61
CA GLY A 11 -2.19 0.09 -1.30
C GLY A 11 -3.36 0.93 -0.82
N PHE A 12 -4.28 1.22 -1.72
CA PHE A 12 -5.42 2.08 -1.48
C PHE A 12 -6.71 1.45 -2.00
N TRP A 13 -7.81 1.78 -1.36
CA TRP A 13 -9.13 1.26 -1.71
C TRP A 13 -10.27 2.18 -1.27
N GLY A 14 -11.45 1.97 -1.84
CA GLY A 14 -12.66 2.69 -1.43
C GLY A 14 -13.17 2.35 -0.02
N PRO A 15 -14.32 2.90 0.42
CA PRO A 15 -14.82 2.67 1.78
C PRO A 15 -15.20 1.23 2.09
N ARG A 16 -14.42 0.55 2.94
CA ARG A 16 -14.74 -0.79 3.48
C ARG A 16 -13.95 -1.07 4.77
N GLN A 17 -14.53 -1.97 5.57
CA GLN A 17 -14.00 -2.70 6.74
C GLN A 17 -14.54 -2.27 8.11
N SER A 18 -14.77 -3.28 8.96
CA SER A 18 -15.06 -3.16 10.39
C SER A 18 -13.76 -3.29 11.20
N PRO A 19 -13.73 -2.82 12.47
CA PRO A 19 -12.54 -2.91 13.34
C PRO A 19 -11.90 -4.31 13.39
N ASP A 20 -12.71 -5.36 13.59
CA ASP A 20 -12.23 -6.74 13.64
C ASP A 20 -11.49 -7.18 12.38
N ARG A 21 -12.03 -6.83 11.21
CA ARG A 21 -11.42 -7.17 9.92
C ARG A 21 -10.10 -6.45 9.70
N VAL A 22 -9.98 -5.21 10.17
CA VAL A 22 -8.71 -4.46 10.12
C VAL A 22 -7.68 -5.15 11.00
N ALA A 23 -8.05 -5.55 12.22
CA ALA A 23 -7.13 -6.24 13.13
C ALA A 23 -6.65 -7.59 12.57
N ASP A 24 -7.56 -8.39 12.00
CA ASP A 24 -7.23 -9.66 11.37
C ASP A 24 -6.27 -9.48 10.18
N LYS A 25 -6.57 -8.51 9.30
CA LYS A 25 -5.70 -8.20 8.15
C LYS A 25 -4.35 -7.63 8.57
N LEU A 26 -4.31 -6.80 9.61
CA LEU A 26 -3.05 -6.30 10.15
C LEU A 26 -2.18 -7.47 10.62
N VAL A 27 -2.68 -8.33 11.50
CA VAL A 27 -1.90 -9.47 12.00
C VAL A 27 -1.46 -10.40 10.87
N ALA A 28 -2.36 -10.75 9.95
CA ALA A 28 -2.01 -11.58 8.80
C ALA A 28 -0.89 -10.95 7.95
N PHE A 29 -0.96 -9.63 7.69
CA PHE A 29 0.08 -8.94 6.94
C PHE A 29 1.43 -8.99 7.68
N LEU A 30 1.45 -8.72 8.99
CA LEU A 30 2.68 -8.75 9.78
C LEU A 30 3.33 -10.14 9.79
N THR A 31 2.53 -11.20 9.93
CA THR A 31 3.03 -12.58 9.82
C THR A 31 3.66 -12.83 8.46
N THR A 32 2.99 -12.45 7.36
CA THR A 32 3.57 -12.64 6.03
C THR A 32 4.80 -11.77 5.78
N LEU A 33 4.91 -10.63 6.46
CA LEU A 33 6.07 -9.76 6.38
C LEU A 33 7.28 -10.36 7.10
N ASP A 34 7.06 -10.98 8.26
CA ASP A 34 8.09 -11.72 8.98
C ASP A 34 8.66 -12.84 8.09
N ASP A 35 7.81 -13.57 7.36
CA ASP A 35 8.24 -14.60 6.40
C ASP A 35 9.07 -14.04 5.25
N VAL A 36 8.63 -12.92 4.67
CA VAL A 36 9.31 -12.26 3.54
C VAL A 36 10.68 -11.72 3.94
N VAL A 37 10.79 -11.15 5.14
CA VAL A 37 12.07 -10.64 5.66
C VAL A 37 12.93 -11.79 6.20
N GLY A 38 12.32 -12.89 6.61
CA GLY A 38 13.00 -14.01 7.26
C GLY A 38 13.42 -13.69 8.69
N GLU A 39 12.71 -12.79 9.37
CA GLU A 39 12.89 -12.49 10.78
C GLU A 39 11.57 -12.04 11.41
N ARG A 40 11.41 -12.22 12.72
CA ARG A 40 10.25 -11.69 13.44
C ARG A 40 10.45 -10.22 13.76
N ILE A 41 9.56 -9.37 13.29
CA ILE A 41 9.66 -7.92 13.46
C ILE A 41 8.85 -7.48 14.70
N PRO A 42 9.47 -6.82 15.69
CA PRO A 42 8.80 -6.42 16.93
C PRO A 42 7.99 -5.12 16.74
N TRP A 43 6.82 -5.23 16.12
CA TRP A 43 5.95 -4.08 15.89
C TRP A 43 5.33 -3.53 17.17
N VAL A 44 5.45 -2.22 17.36
CA VAL A 44 4.91 -1.49 18.52
C VAL A 44 3.97 -0.35 18.11
N SER A 45 2.96 -0.13 18.95
CA SER A 45 2.07 1.03 18.90
C SER A 45 2.44 2.02 20.00
N HIS A 46 2.28 3.32 19.72
CA HIS A 46 2.41 4.33 20.77
C HIS A 46 1.31 4.21 21.83
N SER A 47 0.10 3.83 21.42
CA SER A 47 -1.04 3.63 22.32
C SER A 47 -0.93 2.36 23.16
N LEU A 48 0.05 1.50 22.89
CA LEU A 48 0.25 0.26 23.63
C LEU A 48 1.74 -0.05 23.85
N PRO A 49 2.42 0.70 24.74
CA PRO A 49 3.84 0.51 25.02
C PRO A 49 4.13 -0.89 25.56
N GLY A 50 5.21 -1.51 25.06
CA GLY A 50 5.72 -2.80 25.55
C GLY A 50 4.93 -4.04 25.12
N GLN A 51 3.85 -3.90 24.34
CA GLN A 51 3.07 -5.03 23.85
C GLN A 51 3.10 -5.06 22.32
N SER A 52 3.25 -6.26 21.75
CA SER A 52 3.36 -6.41 20.31
C SER A 52 1.99 -6.31 19.65
N ILE A 53 1.88 -5.49 18.60
CA ILE A 53 0.67 -5.43 17.76
C ILE A 53 0.57 -6.59 16.77
N ALA A 54 1.57 -7.48 16.72
CA ALA A 54 1.48 -8.74 15.98
C ALA A 54 0.56 -9.77 16.68
N GLU A 55 0.19 -9.52 17.94
CA GLU A 55 -0.82 -10.32 18.64
C GLU A 55 -2.22 -9.77 18.35
N ARG A 56 -3.13 -10.64 17.90
CA ARG A 56 -4.50 -10.26 17.52
C ARG A 56 -5.25 -9.51 18.62
N VAL A 57 -5.13 -9.95 19.87
CA VAL A 57 -5.80 -9.29 21.01
C VAL A 57 -5.34 -7.85 21.18
N ASN A 58 -4.05 -7.57 20.96
CA ASN A 58 -3.48 -6.24 21.07
C ASN A 58 -3.86 -5.37 19.87
N ALA A 59 -3.78 -5.91 18.65
CA ALA A 59 -4.21 -5.24 17.43
C ALA A 59 -5.69 -4.84 17.52
N LEU A 60 -6.56 -5.76 17.91
CA LEU A 60 -7.99 -5.53 18.04
C LEU A 60 -8.28 -4.44 19.08
N ARG A 61 -7.66 -4.50 20.26
CA ARG A 61 -7.85 -3.47 21.29
C ARG A 61 -7.49 -2.08 20.75
N VAL A 62 -6.28 -1.91 20.20
CA VAL A 62 -5.80 -0.62 19.68
C VAL A 62 -6.72 -0.07 18.59
N ILE A 63 -7.15 -0.93 17.65
CA ILE A 63 -8.01 -0.52 16.53
C ILE A 63 -9.43 -0.19 17.03
N SER A 64 -10.02 -1.04 17.87
CA SER A 64 -11.36 -0.83 18.42
C SER A 64 -11.43 0.43 19.30
N ASP A 65 -10.40 0.70 20.10
CA ASP A 65 -10.35 1.91 20.92
C ASP A 65 -10.26 3.16 20.04
N ALA A 66 -9.42 3.15 19.00
CA ALA A 66 -9.34 4.26 18.04
C ALA A 66 -10.67 4.53 17.31
N PHE A 67 -11.42 3.49 16.95
CA PHE A 67 -12.75 3.66 16.35
C PHE A 67 -13.77 4.21 17.35
N ARG A 68 -13.70 3.79 18.63
CA ARG A 68 -14.60 4.27 19.69
C ARG A 68 -14.34 5.73 20.04
N GLU A 69 -13.08 6.15 20.01
CA GLU A 69 -12.65 7.52 20.31
C GLU A 69 -12.94 8.50 19.16
N ASN A 70 -13.05 8.03 17.91
CA ASN A 70 -13.39 8.89 16.77
C ASN A 70 -14.89 9.20 16.68
N THR A 71 -15.41 9.96 17.63
CA THR A 71 -16.82 10.40 17.65
C THR A 71 -17.07 11.60 16.76
N ASP A 72 -16.12 12.53 16.69
CA ASP A 72 -16.32 13.85 16.07
C ASP A 72 -16.27 13.79 14.54
N ALA A 73 -15.57 12.80 14.00
CA ALA A 73 -15.39 12.63 12.55
C ALA A 73 -15.39 11.16 12.15
N ALA A 74 -16.38 10.37 12.61
CA ALA A 74 -16.50 8.94 12.31
C ALA A 74 -16.41 8.61 10.80
N HIS A 75 -16.92 9.51 9.95
CA HIS A 75 -16.86 9.40 8.49
C HIS A 75 -15.44 9.43 7.91
N LEU A 76 -14.43 9.91 8.66
CA LEU A 76 -13.03 9.88 8.26
C LEU A 76 -12.32 8.56 8.61
N GLY A 77 -12.95 7.69 9.40
CA GLY A 77 -12.34 6.46 9.88
C GLY A 77 -11.22 6.71 10.89
N ILE A 78 -10.23 5.82 10.98
CA ILE A 78 -9.10 5.96 11.90
C ILE A 78 -7.79 6.03 11.14
N SER A 79 -6.79 6.67 11.73
CA SER A 79 -5.40 6.63 11.29
C SER A 79 -4.53 5.99 12.37
N GLN A 80 -3.69 5.04 12.01
CA GLN A 80 -2.81 4.32 12.92
C GLN A 80 -1.39 4.25 12.38
N SER A 81 -0.41 4.31 13.28
CA SER A 81 1.00 4.24 12.95
C SER A 81 1.72 3.28 13.88
N TYR A 82 2.49 2.37 13.29
CA TYR A 82 3.28 1.38 14.02
C TYR A 82 4.72 1.47 13.56
N ARG A 83 5.66 1.21 14.47
CA ARG A 83 7.09 1.23 14.16
C ARG A 83 7.74 -0.06 14.61
N ALA A 84 8.82 -0.41 13.94
CA ALA A 84 9.66 -1.52 14.33
C ALA A 84 11.11 -1.30 13.90
N ARG A 85 12.00 -2.06 14.52
CA ARG A 85 13.40 -2.25 14.11
C ARG A 85 13.70 -3.75 14.20
N GLY A 86 14.32 -4.29 13.16
CA GLY A 86 14.80 -5.66 13.08
C GLY A 86 16.31 -5.68 12.84
N GLN A 87 16.87 -6.88 12.73
CA GLN A 87 18.27 -7.08 12.35
C GLN A 87 18.50 -6.82 10.86
N ARG A 88 17.54 -7.24 10.01
CA ARG A 88 17.60 -7.03 8.57
C ARG A 88 16.90 -5.73 8.17
N LEU A 89 15.76 -5.45 8.78
CA LEU A 89 15.08 -4.15 8.64
C LEU A 89 15.55 -3.15 9.69
N GLU A 90 16.57 -2.34 9.39
CA GLU A 90 17.09 -1.29 10.28
C GLU A 90 15.97 -0.40 10.85
N GLN A 91 15.00 -0.06 10.00
CA GLN A 91 13.82 0.67 10.39
C GLN A 91 12.64 0.28 9.51
N ALA A 92 11.49 0.02 10.15
CA ALA A 92 10.22 -0.15 9.47
C ALA A 92 9.12 0.67 10.13
N ALA A 93 8.15 1.10 9.33
CA ALA A 93 6.97 1.79 9.82
C ALA A 93 5.75 1.43 8.98
N ILE A 94 4.63 1.17 9.66
CA ILE A 94 3.33 1.01 9.04
C ILE A 94 2.52 2.28 9.31
N THR A 95 1.77 2.72 8.31
CA THR A 95 0.75 3.74 8.46
C THR A 95 -0.49 3.26 7.72
N MET A 96 -1.63 3.28 8.39
CA MET A 96 -2.90 2.90 7.77
C MET A 96 -3.94 3.97 8.05
N SER A 97 -4.83 4.16 7.09
CA SER A 97 -6.06 4.93 7.25
C SER A 97 -7.20 4.04 6.80
N VAL A 98 -8.17 3.76 7.67
CA VAL A 98 -9.19 2.72 7.43
C VAL A 98 -10.55 3.11 7.99
N GLY A 99 -11.62 2.61 7.38
CA GLY A 99 -13.00 2.87 7.79
C GLY A 99 -13.56 4.21 7.33
N GLY A 100 -12.80 5.02 6.58
CA GLY A 100 -13.27 6.30 6.06
C GLY A 100 -14.23 6.14 4.89
N TYR A 101 -15.29 6.95 4.88
CA TYR A 101 -16.25 7.14 3.80
C TYR A 101 -16.54 8.64 3.68
N SER A 102 -15.77 9.34 2.86
CA SER A 102 -15.90 10.79 2.69
C SER A 102 -15.85 11.10 1.21
N ASP A 103 -16.68 12.02 0.73
CA ASP A 103 -16.62 12.49 -0.66
C ASP A 103 -15.34 13.30 -0.95
N SER A 104 -14.54 13.61 0.07
CA SER A 104 -13.25 14.27 -0.07
C SER A 104 -12.25 13.36 -0.82
N PRO A 105 -11.67 13.80 -1.94
CA PRO A 105 -10.66 13.04 -2.68
C PRO A 105 -9.37 12.79 -1.88
N ASN A 106 -9.16 13.55 -0.80
CA ASN A 106 -8.01 13.46 0.09
C ASN A 106 -8.17 12.42 1.20
N VAL A 107 -9.38 11.87 1.37
CA VAL A 107 -9.66 10.83 2.37
C VAL A 107 -9.72 9.50 1.65
N GLN A 108 -8.66 8.72 1.76
CA GLN A 108 -8.55 7.42 1.13
C GLN A 108 -8.21 6.37 2.18
N ASN A 109 -8.90 5.23 2.11
CA ASN A 109 -8.46 4.08 2.88
C ASN A 109 -7.19 3.52 2.24
N GLY A 110 -6.21 3.21 3.07
CA GLY A 110 -4.95 2.71 2.58
C GLY A 110 -4.10 2.10 3.69
N PHE A 111 -3.15 1.30 3.24
CA PHE A 111 -2.14 0.67 4.06
C PHE A 111 -0.78 0.95 3.44
N MET A 112 0.16 1.42 4.24
CA MET A 112 1.51 1.75 3.82
C MET A 112 2.50 1.07 4.74
N VAL A 113 3.46 0.34 4.18
CA VAL A 113 4.65 -0.12 4.88
C VAL A 113 5.87 0.56 4.26
N ARG A 114 6.70 1.13 5.11
CA ARG A 114 7.96 1.80 4.77
C ARG A 114 9.10 1.06 5.44
N TRP A 115 10.19 0.83 4.72
CA TRP A 115 11.36 0.14 5.28
C TRP A 115 12.70 0.69 4.76
N ARG A 116 13.76 0.40 5.53
CA ARG A 116 15.19 0.62 5.22
C ARG A 116 16.01 -0.60 5.69
N GLY A 117 17.23 -0.74 5.18
CA GLY A 117 18.20 -1.77 5.56
C GLY A 117 18.44 -2.83 4.48
N VAL A 118 17.41 -3.64 4.16
CA VAL A 118 17.49 -4.63 3.08
C VAL A 118 17.35 -3.95 1.71
N ASP A 119 18.06 -4.48 0.71
CA ASP A 119 17.92 -4.06 -0.69
C ASP A 119 16.44 -4.00 -1.11
N ALA A 120 16.04 -2.82 -1.60
CA ALA A 120 14.73 -2.52 -2.15
C ALA A 120 14.28 -3.56 -3.17
N ALA A 121 15.18 -3.95 -4.08
CA ALA A 121 14.87 -4.86 -5.18
C ALA A 121 14.47 -6.26 -4.67
N VAL A 122 15.04 -6.69 -3.54
CA VAL A 122 14.77 -8.02 -2.97
C VAL A 122 13.38 -8.08 -2.32
N LEU A 123 12.96 -7.02 -1.62
CA LEU A 123 11.73 -7.04 -0.85
C LEU A 123 10.52 -6.41 -1.54
N ALA A 124 10.73 -5.57 -2.56
CA ALA A 124 9.66 -4.80 -3.18
C ALA A 124 8.51 -5.67 -3.72
N ASP A 125 8.81 -6.63 -4.61
CA ASP A 125 7.79 -7.52 -5.18
C ASP A 125 7.15 -8.45 -4.13
N PRO A 126 7.91 -9.16 -3.28
CA PRO A 126 7.33 -9.99 -2.23
C PRO A 126 6.41 -9.22 -1.28
N ILE A 127 6.85 -8.05 -0.78
CA ILE A 127 6.03 -7.22 0.12
C ILE A 127 4.77 -6.72 -0.59
N LEU A 128 4.87 -6.26 -1.84
CA LEU A 128 3.70 -5.79 -2.57
C LEU A 128 2.69 -6.92 -2.80
N ARG A 129 3.14 -8.13 -3.14
CA ARG A 129 2.26 -9.30 -3.28
C ARG A 129 1.56 -9.66 -1.97
N ARG A 130 2.26 -9.63 -0.84
CA ARG A 130 1.63 -9.86 0.49
C ARG A 130 0.62 -8.78 0.82
N LEU A 131 0.94 -7.52 0.53
CA LEU A 131 0.00 -6.40 0.70
C LEU A 131 -1.26 -6.66 -0.13
N VAL A 132 -1.10 -7.00 -1.41
CA VAL A 132 -2.23 -7.26 -2.31
C VAL A 132 -3.06 -8.44 -1.83
N SER A 133 -2.43 -9.56 -1.48
CA SER A 133 -3.12 -10.76 -1.00
C SER A 133 -3.92 -10.52 0.29
N VAL A 134 -3.38 -9.76 1.24
CA VAL A 134 -4.02 -9.55 2.55
C VAL A 134 -5.05 -8.41 2.50
N TRP A 135 -4.70 -7.29 1.89
CA TRP A 135 -5.54 -6.09 1.91
C TRP A 135 -6.52 -6.02 0.74
N ASP A 136 -6.22 -6.68 -0.38
CA ASP A 136 -7.00 -6.68 -1.62
C ASP A 136 -7.27 -5.27 -2.18
N PRO A 137 -6.27 -4.38 -2.29
CA PRO A 137 -6.49 -2.98 -2.63
C PRO A 137 -7.07 -2.80 -4.05
N ASP A 138 -7.65 -1.63 -4.35
CA ASP A 138 -8.04 -1.29 -5.72
C ASP A 138 -6.79 -1.04 -6.59
N TRP A 139 -5.75 -0.47 -5.98
CA TRP A 139 -4.44 -0.29 -6.58
C TRP A 139 -3.36 -0.21 -5.50
N ALA A 140 -2.13 -0.55 -5.87
CA ALA A 140 -0.98 -0.44 -4.98
C ALA A 140 0.28 -0.10 -5.76
N ALA A 141 1.32 0.34 -5.06
CA ALA A 141 2.61 0.65 -5.66
C ALA A 141 3.77 0.55 -4.66
N VAL A 142 4.94 0.18 -5.16
CA VAL A 142 6.24 0.36 -4.51
C VAL A 142 6.87 1.66 -5.01
N THR A 143 7.30 2.53 -4.11
CA THR A 143 7.83 3.86 -4.41
C THR A 143 8.88 4.30 -3.39
N SER A 144 9.42 5.51 -3.54
CA SER A 144 10.31 6.20 -2.61
C SER A 144 10.00 7.70 -2.64
N ARG A 145 10.51 8.49 -1.70
CA ARG A 145 10.39 9.96 -1.80
C ARG A 145 11.08 10.46 -3.07
N SER A 146 12.29 9.97 -3.34
CA SER A 146 13.07 10.36 -4.52
C SER A 146 12.33 10.09 -5.83
N LEU A 147 11.64 8.93 -5.96
CA LEU A 147 10.82 8.66 -7.15
C LEU A 147 9.64 9.62 -7.26
N MET A 148 8.94 9.87 -6.14
CA MET A 148 7.79 10.76 -6.12
C MET A 148 8.19 12.20 -6.48
N ASP A 149 9.33 12.67 -6.00
CA ASP A 149 9.88 13.99 -6.30
C ASP A 149 10.27 14.10 -7.78
N ALA A 150 10.95 13.09 -8.33
CA ALA A 150 11.31 13.04 -9.75
C ALA A 150 10.08 13.02 -10.68
N LEU A 151 8.93 12.56 -10.20
CA LEU A 151 7.68 12.46 -10.96
C LEU A 151 6.67 13.55 -10.60
N ALA A 152 7.05 14.58 -9.85
CA ALA A 152 6.11 15.59 -9.34
C ALA A 152 5.29 16.27 -10.45
N GLU A 153 5.88 16.52 -11.62
CA GLU A 153 5.20 17.12 -12.78
C GLU A 153 4.20 16.16 -13.45
N VAL A 154 4.51 14.86 -13.46
CA VAL A 154 3.70 13.84 -14.14
C VAL A 154 2.61 13.28 -13.22
N GLN A 155 2.93 13.11 -11.93
CA GLN A 155 2.12 12.48 -10.89
C GLN A 155 1.98 13.36 -9.63
N PRO A 156 1.43 14.57 -9.74
CA PRO A 156 1.41 15.54 -8.66
C PRO A 156 0.76 15.00 -7.38
N ALA A 157 1.23 15.49 -6.23
CA ALA A 157 0.62 15.19 -4.94
C ALA A 157 -0.85 15.65 -4.90
N GLY A 158 -1.68 14.99 -4.07
CA GLY A 158 -3.08 15.39 -3.85
C GLY A 158 -4.08 15.06 -4.95
N LYS A 159 -3.65 14.57 -6.14
CA LYS A 159 -4.60 14.07 -7.13
C LYS A 159 -5.11 12.67 -6.77
N PRO A 160 -6.44 12.47 -6.70
CA PRO A 160 -7.01 11.17 -6.38
C PRO A 160 -6.83 10.22 -7.55
N GLY A 161 -6.28 9.03 -7.29
CA GLY A 161 -6.13 7.99 -8.29
C GLY A 161 -4.82 7.20 -8.15
N PRO A 162 -4.71 6.08 -8.88
CA PRO A 162 -3.50 5.28 -8.88
C PRO A 162 -2.27 6.06 -9.33
N LYS A 163 -1.14 5.70 -8.74
CA LYS A 163 0.18 6.21 -9.11
C LYS A 163 1.07 5.06 -9.54
N VAL A 164 1.82 5.29 -10.61
CA VAL A 164 2.86 4.37 -11.07
C VAL A 164 4.07 4.52 -10.16
N GLY A 165 4.53 3.38 -9.62
CA GLY A 165 5.75 3.28 -8.83
C GLY A 165 6.83 2.50 -9.57
N TYR A 166 7.88 2.08 -8.86
CA TYR A 166 8.85 1.11 -9.36
C TYR A 166 8.16 -0.21 -9.73
N LEU A 167 7.15 -0.58 -8.97
CA LEU A 167 6.25 -1.69 -9.22
C LEU A 167 4.84 -1.22 -8.84
N SER A 168 3.85 -1.52 -9.67
CA SER A 168 2.47 -1.13 -9.42
C SER A 168 1.54 -2.33 -9.52
N TYR A 169 0.39 -2.23 -8.88
CA TYR A 169 -0.69 -3.21 -8.95
C TYR A 169 -2.00 -2.48 -9.23
N VAL A 170 -2.84 -3.09 -10.06
CA VAL A 170 -4.23 -2.70 -10.26
C VAL A 170 -5.13 -3.92 -10.11
N SER A 171 -6.28 -3.75 -9.47
CA SER A 171 -7.29 -4.79 -9.31
C SER A 171 -7.83 -5.29 -10.65
N GLU A 172 -8.44 -6.48 -10.67
CA GLU A 172 -8.98 -7.10 -11.89
C GLU A 172 -9.85 -6.14 -12.72
N GLY A 173 -10.80 -5.46 -12.08
CA GLY A 173 -11.69 -4.52 -12.78
C GLY A 173 -10.94 -3.34 -13.42
N ARG A 174 -9.84 -2.88 -12.81
CA ARG A 174 -8.98 -1.85 -13.41
C ARG A 174 -8.07 -2.42 -14.50
N ALA A 175 -7.61 -3.66 -14.33
CA ALA A 175 -6.77 -4.34 -15.31
C ALA A 175 -7.49 -4.56 -16.66
N GLN A 176 -8.81 -4.80 -16.63
CA GLN A 176 -9.63 -4.99 -17.84
C GLN A 176 -9.70 -3.75 -18.75
N VAL A 177 -9.40 -2.56 -18.21
CA VAL A 177 -9.46 -1.28 -18.94
C VAL A 177 -8.09 -0.62 -19.08
N LEU A 178 -7.02 -1.41 -18.95
CA LEU A 178 -5.67 -0.97 -19.29
C LEU A 178 -5.55 -0.75 -20.81
N PRO A 179 -4.78 0.25 -21.26
CA PRO A 179 -4.52 0.44 -22.68
C PRO A 179 -3.65 -0.69 -23.23
N ASP A 180 -3.83 -0.99 -24.52
CA ASP A 180 -3.01 -1.95 -25.26
C ASP A 180 -1.53 -1.52 -25.35
N GLY A 181 -0.64 -2.47 -25.67
CA GLY A 181 0.78 -2.19 -25.88
C GLY A 181 1.62 -2.18 -24.61
N LEU A 182 1.03 -2.58 -23.48
CA LEU A 182 1.69 -2.69 -22.18
C LEU A 182 2.15 -4.11 -21.84
N GLU A 183 1.85 -5.10 -22.69
CA GLU A 183 1.89 -6.54 -22.36
C GLU A 183 3.23 -6.98 -21.77
N LYS A 184 4.34 -6.44 -22.27
CA LYS A 184 5.70 -6.72 -21.77
C LYS A 184 5.96 -6.28 -20.33
N HIS A 185 5.13 -5.38 -19.80
CA HIS A 185 5.21 -4.85 -18.44
C HIS A 185 4.19 -5.48 -17.49
N LEU A 186 3.28 -6.32 -17.99
CA LEU A 186 2.16 -6.85 -17.22
C LEU A 186 2.44 -8.27 -16.75
N LEU A 187 2.21 -8.51 -15.46
CA LEU A 187 2.19 -9.84 -14.88
C LEU A 187 0.85 -10.05 -14.17
N ARG A 188 0.02 -10.94 -14.71
CA ARG A 188 -1.21 -11.37 -14.04
C ARG A 188 -0.88 -12.14 -12.77
N ILE A 189 -1.69 -11.92 -11.74
CA ILE A 189 -1.57 -12.63 -10.47
C ILE A 189 -2.88 -13.37 -10.14
N GLU A 190 -2.83 -14.25 -9.14
CA GLU A 190 -3.90 -15.23 -8.85
C GLU A 190 -5.28 -14.63 -8.59
N ASN A 191 -5.36 -13.40 -8.05
CA ASN A 191 -6.63 -12.72 -7.78
C ASN A 191 -7.24 -12.00 -8.99
N GLY A 192 -6.72 -12.25 -10.21
CA GLY A 192 -7.18 -11.60 -11.45
C GLY A 192 -6.64 -10.19 -11.69
N GLY A 193 -6.01 -9.57 -10.69
CA GLY A 193 -5.32 -8.30 -10.85
C GLY A 193 -4.01 -8.42 -11.63
N VAL A 194 -3.39 -7.27 -11.89
CA VAL A 194 -2.17 -7.17 -12.71
C VAL A 194 -1.11 -6.35 -11.98
N MET A 195 0.10 -6.90 -11.93
CA MET A 195 1.31 -6.20 -11.56
C MET A 195 1.92 -5.53 -12.80
N ILE A 196 2.33 -4.28 -12.67
CA ILE A 196 2.98 -3.48 -13.71
C ILE A 196 4.43 -3.24 -13.26
N GLY A 197 5.39 -3.78 -14.00
CA GLY A 197 6.82 -3.75 -13.67
C GLY A 197 7.73 -3.78 -14.90
N SER A 198 9.02 -4.05 -14.69
CA SER A 198 10.00 -4.14 -15.79
C SER A 198 9.72 -5.31 -16.74
N GLY A 199 9.09 -6.38 -16.25
CA GLY A 199 8.94 -7.65 -16.97
C GLY A 199 10.15 -8.58 -16.83
N GLU A 200 11.19 -8.15 -16.10
CA GLU A 200 12.45 -8.87 -15.86
C GLU A 200 12.59 -9.36 -14.41
N SER A 201 13.68 -10.07 -14.08
CA SER A 201 13.87 -10.80 -12.82
C SER A 201 13.90 -9.96 -11.54
N ASP A 202 14.23 -8.67 -11.62
CA ASP A 202 14.15 -7.74 -10.48
C ASP A 202 12.81 -6.99 -10.39
N GLY A 203 11.98 -7.08 -11.44
CA GLY A 203 10.61 -6.55 -11.52
C GLY A 203 10.46 -5.03 -11.46
N LEU A 204 11.51 -4.27 -11.12
CA LEU A 204 11.41 -2.83 -10.86
C LEU A 204 11.66 -2.00 -12.12
N LEU A 205 10.76 -1.07 -12.39
CA LEU A 205 10.89 -0.08 -13.46
C LEU A 205 11.93 1.00 -13.09
N PRO A 206 12.86 1.36 -13.99
CA PRO A 206 13.70 2.54 -13.80
C PRO A 206 12.87 3.83 -13.93
N VAL A 207 13.37 4.93 -13.37
CA VAL A 207 12.63 6.20 -13.21
C VAL A 207 12.08 6.75 -14.53
N ASP A 208 12.86 6.67 -15.60
CA ASP A 208 12.48 7.07 -16.96
C ASP A 208 11.28 6.25 -17.46
N LYS A 209 11.30 4.93 -17.26
CA LYS A 209 10.17 4.05 -17.63
C LYS A 209 8.95 4.28 -16.77
N VAL A 210 9.11 4.55 -15.47
CA VAL A 210 7.99 4.95 -14.60
C VAL A 210 7.36 6.25 -15.12
N SER A 211 8.17 7.23 -15.54
CA SER A 211 7.68 8.50 -16.10
C SER A 211 6.91 8.32 -17.40
N GLU A 212 7.45 7.52 -18.33
CA GLU A 212 6.77 7.17 -19.59
C GLU A 212 5.43 6.49 -19.34
N LEU A 213 5.41 5.45 -18.51
CA LEU A 213 4.19 4.72 -18.17
C LEU A 213 3.18 5.61 -17.44
N ALA A 214 3.63 6.47 -16.53
CA ALA A 214 2.75 7.40 -15.82
C ALA A 214 2.06 8.39 -16.78
N LYS A 215 2.74 8.86 -17.82
CA LYS A 215 2.14 9.76 -18.83
C LYS A 215 1.03 9.07 -19.63
N VAL A 216 1.22 7.80 -19.98
CA VAL A 216 0.24 6.98 -20.70
C VAL A 216 -0.92 6.60 -19.78
N LEU A 217 -0.61 6.00 -18.63
CA LEU A 217 -1.60 5.43 -17.73
C LEU A 217 -2.49 6.48 -17.09
N ARG A 218 -2.00 7.68 -16.75
CA ARG A 218 -2.82 8.73 -16.10
C ARG A 218 -4.05 9.16 -16.92
N LEU A 219 -4.04 8.92 -18.24
CA LEU A 219 -5.14 9.25 -19.14
C LEU A 219 -6.11 8.07 -19.34
N SER A 220 -5.77 6.89 -18.82
CA SER A 220 -6.56 5.67 -18.98
C SER A 220 -7.65 5.54 -17.91
N ALA A 221 -8.73 4.82 -18.25
CA ALA A 221 -9.80 4.50 -17.32
C ALA A 221 -9.30 3.69 -16.11
N ALA A 222 -8.28 2.85 -16.29
CA ALA A 222 -7.64 2.06 -15.22
C ALA A 222 -7.08 2.92 -14.08
N PHE A 223 -6.69 4.17 -14.39
CA PHE A 223 -6.13 5.14 -13.43
C PHE A 223 -7.12 6.24 -13.03
N SER A 224 -8.42 5.99 -13.24
CA SER A 224 -9.47 6.84 -12.68
C SER A 224 -9.37 6.92 -11.14
N PRO A 225 -9.82 8.01 -10.52
CA PRO A 225 -9.86 8.16 -9.06
C PRO A 225 -10.40 6.93 -8.32
N THR A 226 -9.86 6.66 -7.13
CA THR A 226 -10.41 5.60 -6.28
C THR A 226 -11.80 6.03 -5.78
N PRO A 227 -12.81 5.14 -5.79
CA PRO A 227 -14.12 5.48 -5.26
C PRO A 227 -14.03 5.98 -3.82
N THR A 228 -14.62 7.13 -3.53
CA THR A 228 -14.59 7.78 -2.21
C THR A 228 -15.86 7.53 -1.40
N SER A 229 -16.92 7.05 -2.05
CA SER A 229 -18.18 6.66 -1.43
C SER A 229 -18.41 5.15 -1.53
N ARG A 230 -19.08 4.58 -0.52
CA ARG A 230 -19.74 3.29 -0.69
C ARG A 230 -20.80 3.53 -1.76
N SER A 231 -20.67 2.90 -2.92
CA SER A 231 -21.71 2.97 -3.95
C SER A 231 -23.04 2.62 -3.29
N LYS A 232 -24.06 3.48 -3.47
CA LYS A 232 -25.43 3.23 -2.99
C LYS A 232 -26.05 2.14 -3.86
N PHE A 233 -25.66 0.89 -3.66
CA PHE A 233 -26.35 -0.27 -4.20
C PHE A 233 -26.60 -1.26 -3.07
#